data_AF-A0A2Z5QZY7-F1
#
_entry.id   AF-A0A2Z5QZY7-F1
#
_cell.length_a   1.000
_cell.length_b   1.000
_cell.length_c   1.000
_cell.angle_alpha   90.00
_cell.angle_beta   90.00
_cell.angle_gamma   90.00
#
_symmetry.space_group_name_H-M   'P 1'
#
loop_
_entity.id
_entity.type
_entity.pdbx_description
1 polymer ?
#
loop_
_entity_poly.entity_id
_entity_poly.type
_entity_poly.pdbx_seq_one_letter_code
_entity_poly.pdbx_strand_id
1 'polypeptide(L)'
;MVVVPLPARKDISWARSEQRVCWEEKDATPKTPETPFEQAALNTHGTVEEYLDRSGDGESWNIWNDEVVRWYAWLTQNNPDVLAVQFLPLAFGAVYQPQQIGLPSLLQALGHSHRVLGAPSYTVIGQAMGAQRREYRTIAAEAIALLAERGMLDTAAFSAELSWLLTQKHLMTNRAVETLTDAASISPLTGWRVLQILAEILPVAGEVNRGGSLVQLAGQLAEEYGVTIEIPEVLRPKMKGSTVLAKSLRVLDTLQPHPTELAEQARNQAREIVTKNGAGHAEKL
;
A
#
# COMPACT_ATOMS: atom_id res chain seq x y z
N MET A 1 9.82 10.50 -1.35
CA MET A 1 9.03 10.46 -2.59
C MET A 1 9.22 11.77 -3.31
N VAL A 2 9.59 11.71 -4.58
CA VAL A 2 9.72 12.89 -5.43
C VAL A 2 8.64 12.77 -6.50
N VAL A 3 7.84 13.83 -6.65
CA VAL A 3 6.90 13.94 -7.77
C VAL A 3 7.62 14.74 -8.85
N VAL A 4 8.00 14.08 -9.94
CA VAL A 4 8.65 14.74 -11.07
C VAL A 4 7.58 15.07 -12.11
N PRO A 5 7.33 16.35 -12.43
CA PRO A 5 6.41 16.71 -13.50
C PRO A 5 6.99 16.30 -14.86
N LEU A 6 6.18 15.67 -15.71
CA LEU A 6 6.56 15.39 -17.09
C LEU A 6 6.28 16.61 -17.99
N PRO A 7 7.15 16.90 -18.99
CA PRO A 7 6.72 17.71 -20.13
C PRO A 7 5.67 16.93 -20.93
N ALA A 8 4.57 17.59 -21.29
CA ALA A 8 3.50 17.01 -22.09
C ALA A 8 4.05 16.53 -23.46
N ARG A 9 4.10 15.21 -23.68
CA ARG A 9 4.35 14.64 -25.02
C ARG A 9 3.05 14.68 -25.82
N LYS A 10 2.98 15.61 -26.77
CA LYS A 10 1.79 15.92 -27.59
C LYS A 10 1.50 14.90 -28.70
N ASP A 11 2.36 13.90 -28.88
CA ASP A 11 2.44 13.01 -30.03
C ASP A 11 1.96 11.57 -29.77
N ILE A 12 1.58 11.24 -28.53
CA ILE A 12 1.11 9.90 -28.17
C ILE A 12 -0.40 9.95 -27.84
N SER A 13 -1.21 9.23 -28.60
CA SER A 13 -2.69 9.32 -28.63
C SER A 13 -3.41 8.73 -27.40
N TRP A 14 -2.69 8.14 -26.45
CA TRP A 14 -3.23 7.68 -25.17
C TRP A 14 -2.77 8.58 -24.01
N ALA A 15 -3.05 9.88 -24.08
CA ALA A 15 -2.82 10.76 -22.94
C ALA A 15 -3.78 10.42 -21.77
N ARG A 16 -3.24 9.96 -20.62
CA ARG A 16 -3.88 10.13 -19.30
C ARG A 16 -2.87 10.08 -18.13
N SER A 17 -2.74 11.26 -17.51
CA SER A 17 -2.07 11.70 -16.28
C SER A 17 -0.55 11.87 -16.27
N GLU A 18 -0.16 13.14 -16.13
CA GLU A 18 1.13 13.80 -16.38
C GLU A 18 2.00 13.98 -15.11
N GLN A 19 2.03 13.02 -14.18
CA GLN A 19 2.93 13.09 -13.00
C GLN A 19 3.65 11.76 -12.79
N ARG A 20 4.99 11.79 -12.82
CA ARG A 20 5.81 10.64 -12.40
C ARG A 20 5.91 10.67 -10.88
N VAL A 21 5.34 9.67 -10.23
CA VAL A 21 5.61 9.41 -8.83
C VAL A 21 6.73 8.39 -8.78
N CYS A 22 7.89 8.81 -8.28
CA CYS A 22 9.03 7.95 -8.06
C CYS A 22 9.59 8.12 -6.65
N TRP A 23 10.36 7.13 -6.25
CA TRP A 23 11.26 7.23 -5.11
C TRP A 23 12.66 7.39 -5.66
N GLU A 24 13.18 8.61 -5.56
CA GLU A 24 14.56 8.92 -5.91
C GLU A 24 15.33 9.32 -4.66
N GLU A 25 16.59 8.89 -4.62
CA GLU A 25 17.54 9.42 -3.67
C GLU A 25 17.82 10.89 -4.00
N LYS A 26 17.81 11.73 -2.97
CA LYS A 26 17.79 13.20 -3.08
C LYS A 26 18.92 13.78 -3.94
N ASP A 27 20.05 13.09 -3.98
CA ASP A 27 21.28 13.53 -4.66
C ASP A 27 21.75 12.50 -5.72
N ALA A 28 20.86 11.60 -6.16
CA ALA A 28 21.22 10.59 -7.15
C ALA A 28 21.56 11.22 -8.50
N THR A 29 22.71 10.85 -9.05
CA THR A 29 23.10 11.22 -10.41
C THR A 29 22.65 10.16 -11.42
N PRO A 30 22.37 10.53 -12.68
CA PRO A 30 22.14 9.56 -13.74
C PRO A 30 23.27 8.54 -13.85
N LYS A 31 22.90 7.30 -14.17
CA LYS A 31 23.87 6.26 -14.52
C LYS A 31 24.59 6.67 -15.80
N THR A 32 25.90 6.56 -15.79
CA THR A 32 26.79 6.80 -16.93
C THR A 32 27.48 5.48 -17.32
N PRO A 33 28.03 5.34 -18.53
CA PRO A 33 28.84 4.18 -18.90
C PRO A 33 30.00 3.91 -17.93
N GLU A 34 30.47 4.94 -17.22
CA GLU A 34 31.54 4.88 -16.23
C GLU A 34 31.06 4.55 -14.81
N THR A 35 29.74 4.51 -14.56
CA THR A 35 29.20 4.18 -13.24
C THR A 35 29.51 2.73 -12.89
N PRO A 36 30.16 2.45 -11.73
CA PRO A 36 30.44 1.08 -11.28
C PRO A 36 29.17 0.22 -11.25
N PHE A 37 29.32 -1.07 -11.57
CA PHE A 37 28.18 -1.98 -11.72
C PHE A 37 27.27 -2.00 -10.49
N GLU A 38 27.84 -2.08 -9.29
CA GLU A 38 27.11 -2.11 -8.03
C GLU A 38 26.32 -0.83 -7.77
N GLN A 39 26.87 0.33 -8.16
CA GLN A 39 26.19 1.61 -8.06
C GLN A 39 25.09 1.73 -9.10
N ALA A 40 25.36 1.30 -10.35
CA ALA A 40 24.38 1.31 -11.43
C ALA A 40 23.20 0.36 -11.14
N ALA A 41 23.45 -0.79 -10.51
CA ALA A 41 22.43 -1.80 -10.21
C ALA A 41 21.43 -1.36 -9.12
N LEU A 42 21.87 -0.53 -8.18
CA LEU A 42 21.04 -0.03 -7.08
C LEU A 42 20.49 1.38 -7.31
N ASN A 43 21.06 2.12 -8.27
CA ASN A 43 20.60 3.46 -8.59
C ASN A 43 19.19 3.42 -9.21
N THR A 44 18.27 4.19 -8.63
CA THR A 44 16.86 4.28 -9.00
C THR A 44 16.52 5.54 -9.80
N HIS A 45 17.51 6.40 -10.03
CA HIS A 45 17.38 7.55 -10.88
C HIS A 45 17.17 7.12 -12.33
N GLY A 46 16.15 7.67 -12.98
CA GLY A 46 15.82 7.32 -14.35
C GLY A 46 14.98 6.04 -14.51
N THR A 47 14.64 5.32 -13.42
CA THR A 47 13.91 4.05 -13.52
C THR A 47 12.54 4.23 -14.19
N VAL A 48 11.86 5.36 -13.96
CA VAL A 48 10.56 5.65 -14.59
C VAL A 48 10.71 5.99 -16.07
N GLU A 49 11.77 6.72 -16.45
CA GLU A 49 12.15 7.01 -17.83
C GLU A 49 12.43 5.72 -18.59
N GLU A 50 13.25 4.85 -18.02
CA GLU A 50 13.60 3.53 -18.55
C GLU A 50 12.34 2.68 -18.75
N TYR A 51 11.43 2.68 -17.76
CA TYR A 51 10.15 1.98 -17.87
C TYR A 51 9.26 2.55 -18.99
N LEU A 52 9.15 3.87 -19.10
CA LEU A 52 8.29 4.53 -20.08
C LEU A 52 8.83 4.42 -21.51
N ASP A 53 10.14 4.58 -21.70
CA ASP A 53 10.81 4.40 -22.99
C ASP A 53 10.59 2.98 -23.52
N ARG A 54 10.69 1.99 -22.62
CA ARG A 54 10.41 0.58 -22.91
C ARG A 54 8.94 0.26 -23.14
N SER A 55 8.03 1.04 -22.59
CA SER A 55 6.58 0.88 -22.79
C SER A 55 6.07 1.52 -24.09
N GLY A 56 6.85 2.41 -24.71
CA GLY A 56 6.47 3.19 -25.89
C GLY A 56 6.35 2.39 -27.18
N ASP A 57 7.00 1.22 -27.27
CA ASP A 57 7.05 0.42 -28.50
C ASP A 57 5.84 -0.49 -28.73
N GLY A 58 4.81 -0.43 -27.87
CA GLY A 58 3.47 -0.98 -28.12
C GLY A 58 3.34 -2.50 -28.21
N GLU A 59 4.41 -3.23 -28.50
CA GLU A 59 4.41 -4.68 -28.69
C GLU A 59 5.75 -5.26 -28.17
N SER A 60 5.66 -6.17 -27.20
CA SER A 60 6.58 -7.30 -26.99
C SER A 60 7.78 -7.23 -26.04
N TRP A 61 8.21 -6.10 -25.46
CA TRP A 61 9.40 -6.13 -24.58
C TRP A 61 9.06 -6.29 -23.09
N ASN A 62 8.60 -7.50 -22.76
CA ASN A 62 8.38 -8.03 -21.41
C ASN A 62 9.71 -8.39 -20.72
N ILE A 63 10.68 -7.47 -20.67
CA ILE A 63 11.96 -7.73 -19.96
C ILE A 63 11.76 -7.89 -18.45
N TRP A 64 10.66 -7.38 -17.90
CA TRP A 64 10.20 -7.70 -16.55
C TRP A 64 9.19 -8.84 -16.61
N ASN A 65 9.67 -10.05 -16.95
CA ASN A 65 8.86 -11.24 -16.72
C ASN A 65 8.86 -11.56 -15.21
N ASP A 66 7.93 -12.42 -14.78
CA ASP A 66 7.82 -12.80 -13.37
C ASP A 66 9.14 -13.33 -12.80
N GLU A 67 9.97 -14.00 -13.61
CA GLU A 67 11.25 -14.54 -13.15
C GLU A 67 12.26 -13.45 -12.80
N VAL A 68 12.36 -12.37 -13.61
CA VAL A 68 13.26 -11.26 -13.30
C VAL A 68 12.85 -10.57 -12.00
N VAL A 69 11.55 -10.40 -11.76
CA VAL A 69 11.06 -9.85 -10.48
C VAL A 69 11.40 -10.78 -9.33
N ARG A 70 11.22 -12.10 -9.48
CA ARG A 70 11.56 -13.08 -8.43
C ARG A 70 13.07 -13.11 -8.13
N TRP A 71 13.91 -13.06 -9.16
CA TRP A 71 15.37 -13.02 -8.97
C TRP A 71 15.79 -11.74 -8.25
N TYR A 72 15.27 -10.59 -8.66
CA TYR A 72 15.57 -9.33 -8.00
C TYR A 72 15.04 -9.33 -6.56
N ALA A 73 13.83 -9.83 -6.33
CA ALA A 73 13.26 -9.98 -5.00
C ALA A 73 14.11 -10.85 -4.08
N TRP A 74 14.69 -11.94 -4.61
CA TRP A 74 15.63 -12.78 -3.86
C TRP A 74 16.95 -12.04 -3.55
N LEU A 75 17.50 -11.30 -4.52
CA LEU A 75 18.71 -10.48 -4.33
C LEU A 75 18.50 -9.37 -3.30
N THR A 76 17.32 -8.75 -3.30
CA THR A 76 16.96 -7.66 -2.38
C THR A 76 16.08 -8.12 -1.22
N GLN A 77 16.08 -9.41 -0.86
CA GLN A 77 15.25 -9.94 0.23
C GLN A 77 15.49 -9.24 1.57
N ASN A 78 16.71 -8.74 1.76
CA ASN A 78 17.10 -7.95 2.92
C ASN A 78 16.81 -6.46 2.74
N ASN A 79 16.42 -5.97 1.57
CA ASN A 79 16.13 -4.56 1.31
C ASN A 79 14.88 -4.45 0.41
N PRO A 80 13.68 -4.82 0.91
CA PRO A 80 12.46 -4.88 0.11
C PRO A 80 12.07 -3.52 -0.47
N ASP A 81 12.47 -2.41 0.16
CA ASP A 81 12.23 -1.08 -0.41
C ASP A 81 13.02 -0.82 -1.69
N VAL A 82 14.23 -1.36 -1.84
CA VAL A 82 14.97 -1.26 -3.10
C VAL A 82 14.22 -1.97 -4.22
N LEU A 83 13.67 -3.16 -3.95
CA LEU A 83 12.78 -3.86 -4.87
C LEU A 83 11.59 -2.97 -5.24
N ALA A 84 10.89 -2.43 -4.25
CA ALA A 84 9.70 -1.63 -4.45
C ALA A 84 9.98 -0.36 -5.27
N VAL A 85 11.09 0.32 -5.03
CA VAL A 85 11.47 1.50 -5.83
C VAL A 85 11.68 1.12 -7.29
N GLN A 86 12.41 0.05 -7.57
CA GLN A 86 12.72 -0.36 -8.94
C GLN A 86 11.46 -0.75 -9.73
N PHE A 87 10.47 -1.34 -9.06
CA PHE A 87 9.25 -1.83 -9.71
C PHE A 87 8.01 -0.97 -9.45
N LEU A 88 8.14 0.18 -8.80
CA LEU A 88 7.04 1.10 -8.51
C LEU A 88 6.17 1.46 -9.73
N PRO A 89 6.74 1.67 -10.95
CA PRO A 89 5.94 1.97 -12.13
C PRO A 89 4.88 0.91 -12.45
N LEU A 90 5.14 -0.37 -12.17
CA LEU A 90 4.16 -1.46 -12.36
C LEU A 90 2.90 -1.21 -11.52
N ALA A 91 3.07 -0.77 -10.27
CA ALA A 91 1.97 -0.57 -9.35
C ALA A 91 1.08 0.62 -9.78
N PHE A 92 1.70 1.73 -10.21
CA PHE A 92 0.95 2.88 -10.76
C PHE A 92 0.27 2.55 -12.09
N GLY A 93 0.94 1.77 -12.96
CA GLY A 93 0.35 1.29 -14.20
C GLY A 93 -0.91 0.44 -13.97
N ALA A 94 -0.94 -0.36 -12.91
CA ALA A 94 -2.05 -1.28 -12.60
C ALA A 94 -3.39 -0.61 -12.33
N VAL A 95 -3.41 0.68 -11.98
CA VAL A 95 -4.64 1.44 -11.73
C VAL A 95 -5.39 1.73 -13.04
N TYR A 96 -4.64 1.92 -14.14
CA TYR A 96 -5.16 2.39 -15.42
C TYR A 96 -5.04 1.37 -16.55
N GLN A 97 -4.09 0.45 -16.47
CA GLN A 97 -3.81 -0.53 -17.51
C GLN A 97 -4.26 -1.93 -17.06
N PRO A 98 -4.77 -2.75 -18.00
CA PRO A 98 -5.35 -4.04 -17.67
C PRO A 98 -4.32 -5.13 -17.37
N GLN A 99 -3.04 -4.95 -17.66
CA GLN A 99 -2.01 -5.95 -17.41
C GLN A 99 -0.69 -5.31 -16.97
N GLN A 100 -0.10 -5.85 -15.91
CA GLN A 100 1.22 -5.51 -15.38
C GLN A 100 1.96 -6.80 -15.08
N ILE A 101 2.83 -7.23 -15.99
CA ILE A 101 3.65 -8.43 -15.82
C ILE A 101 4.67 -8.17 -14.70
N GLY A 102 4.87 -9.14 -13.80
CA GLY A 102 5.76 -8.98 -12.66
C GLY A 102 5.11 -8.40 -11.39
N LEU A 103 3.99 -7.69 -11.50
CA LEU A 103 3.32 -7.10 -10.33
C LEU A 103 2.81 -8.16 -9.32
N PRO A 104 2.21 -9.29 -9.74
CA PRO A 104 1.88 -10.39 -8.81
C PRO A 104 3.11 -10.88 -8.02
N SER A 105 4.21 -11.13 -8.72
CA SER A 105 5.46 -11.60 -8.11
C SER A 105 6.06 -10.56 -7.14
N LEU A 106 5.96 -9.27 -7.48
CA LEU A 106 6.37 -8.17 -6.62
C LEU A 106 5.54 -8.13 -5.32
N LEU A 107 4.21 -8.15 -5.42
CA LEU A 107 3.33 -8.09 -4.25
C LEU A 107 3.50 -9.32 -3.34
N GLN A 108 3.66 -10.50 -3.93
CA GLN A 108 3.97 -11.73 -3.18
C GLN A 108 5.30 -11.59 -2.44
N ALA A 109 6.36 -11.12 -3.11
CA ALA A 109 7.66 -10.91 -2.48
C ALA A 109 7.58 -9.93 -1.29
N LEU A 110 6.84 -8.83 -1.44
CA LEU A 110 6.63 -7.86 -0.37
C LEU A 110 5.82 -8.46 0.79
N GLY A 111 4.74 -9.20 0.51
CA GLY A 111 3.93 -9.88 1.52
C GLY A 111 4.71 -10.94 2.30
N HIS A 112 5.64 -11.63 1.65
CA HIS A 112 6.52 -12.63 2.25
C HIS A 112 7.78 -12.04 2.91
N SER A 113 7.91 -10.72 2.98
CA SER A 113 9.03 -10.05 3.64
C SER A 113 9.15 -10.46 5.13
N HIS A 114 10.38 -10.70 5.57
CA HIS A 114 10.74 -10.90 6.98
C HIS A 114 11.30 -9.63 7.62
N ARG A 115 11.14 -8.49 6.95
CA ARG A 115 11.49 -7.16 7.45
C ARG A 115 10.25 -6.27 7.45
N VAL A 116 10.21 -5.36 8.42
CA VAL A 116 9.28 -4.22 8.38
C VAL A 116 9.54 -3.45 7.10
N LEU A 117 8.47 -3.18 6.36
CA LEU A 117 8.52 -2.48 5.09
C LEU A 117 8.63 -0.96 5.32
N GLY A 118 9.29 -0.27 4.40
CA GLY A 118 9.32 1.18 4.37
C GLY A 118 8.28 1.76 3.42
N ALA A 119 8.33 3.09 3.31
CA ALA A 119 7.43 3.86 2.49
C ALA A 119 7.35 3.38 1.02
N PRO A 120 8.45 3.08 0.30
CA PRO A 120 8.37 2.58 -1.08
C PRO A 120 7.53 1.32 -1.24
N SER A 121 7.74 0.33 -0.38
CA SER A 121 7.01 -0.93 -0.41
C SER A 121 5.53 -0.74 -0.07
N TYR A 122 5.23 0.11 0.91
CA TYR A 122 3.85 0.49 1.22
C TYR A 122 3.17 1.29 0.10
N THR A 123 3.91 2.13 -0.66
CA THR A 123 3.37 2.78 -1.85
C THR A 123 2.96 1.74 -2.90
N VAL A 124 3.76 0.70 -3.14
CA VAL A 124 3.44 -0.39 -4.09
C VAL A 124 2.17 -1.13 -3.68
N ILE A 125 2.08 -1.56 -2.42
CA ILE A 125 0.90 -2.26 -1.90
C ILE A 125 -0.33 -1.34 -1.97
N GLY A 126 -0.20 -0.09 -1.53
CA GLY A 126 -1.26 0.91 -1.57
C GLY A 126 -1.80 1.17 -2.99
N GLN A 127 -0.91 1.27 -3.98
CA GLN A 127 -1.30 1.38 -5.39
C GLN A 127 -2.05 0.14 -5.89
N ALA A 128 -1.57 -1.06 -5.55
CA ALA A 128 -2.19 -2.31 -5.97
C ALA A 128 -3.62 -2.49 -5.41
N MET A 129 -3.92 -1.93 -4.23
CA MET A 129 -5.30 -1.86 -3.70
C MET A 129 -6.25 -1.06 -4.60
N GLY A 130 -5.71 -0.11 -5.38
CA GLY A 130 -6.45 0.69 -6.36
C GLY A 130 -6.55 0.08 -7.77
N ALA A 131 -5.91 -1.07 -8.00
CA ALA A 131 -5.72 -1.64 -9.33
C ALA A 131 -7.04 -1.98 -10.03
N GLN A 132 -7.05 -1.89 -11.36
CA GLN A 132 -8.23 -2.22 -12.18
C GLN A 132 -8.59 -3.70 -12.08
N ARG A 133 -7.61 -4.60 -12.17
CA ARG A 133 -7.82 -6.04 -12.03
C ARG A 133 -8.08 -6.40 -10.57
N ARG A 134 -9.10 -7.24 -10.35
CA ARG A 134 -9.40 -7.79 -9.01
C ARG A 134 -8.26 -8.67 -8.50
N GLU A 135 -7.61 -9.43 -9.37
CA GLU A 135 -6.47 -10.29 -9.02
C GLU A 135 -5.38 -9.53 -8.25
N TYR A 136 -4.96 -8.35 -8.73
CA TYR A 136 -3.93 -7.54 -8.04
C TYR A 136 -4.40 -7.02 -6.68
N ARG A 137 -5.69 -6.71 -6.55
CA ARG A 137 -6.29 -6.32 -5.27
C ARG A 137 -6.31 -7.48 -4.28
N THR A 138 -6.65 -8.68 -4.74
CA THR A 138 -6.60 -9.90 -3.92
C THR A 138 -5.19 -10.16 -3.41
N ILE A 139 -4.17 -10.09 -4.27
CA ILE A 139 -2.77 -10.29 -3.84
C ILE A 139 -2.32 -9.18 -2.88
N ALA A 140 -2.79 -7.93 -3.07
CA ALA A 140 -2.50 -6.85 -2.13
C ALA A 140 -3.15 -7.11 -0.75
N ALA A 141 -4.38 -7.61 -0.70
CA ALA A 141 -5.04 -8.01 0.55
C ALA A 141 -4.28 -9.14 1.26
N GLU A 142 -3.86 -10.15 0.50
CA GLU A 142 -3.02 -11.24 1.02
C GLU A 142 -1.68 -10.72 1.54
N ALA A 143 -1.04 -9.80 0.83
CA ALA A 143 0.22 -9.19 1.28
C ALA A 143 0.05 -8.45 2.62
N ILE A 144 -1.05 -7.71 2.80
CA ILE A 144 -1.37 -7.04 4.07
C ILE A 144 -1.53 -8.06 5.20
N ALA A 145 -2.29 -9.14 4.97
CA ALA A 145 -2.48 -10.20 5.97
C ALA A 145 -1.19 -10.91 6.31
N LEU A 146 -0.41 -11.29 5.30
CA LEU A 146 0.88 -11.95 5.45
C LEU A 146 1.90 -11.12 6.26
N LEU A 147 1.89 -9.79 6.08
CA LEU A 147 2.71 -8.89 6.88
C LEU A 147 2.18 -8.76 8.32
N ALA A 148 0.86 -8.68 8.50
CA ALA A 148 0.23 -8.62 9.82
C ALA A 148 0.53 -9.88 10.65
N GLU A 149 0.39 -11.06 10.05
CA GLU A 149 0.60 -12.37 10.69
C GLU A 149 2.07 -12.66 10.99
N ARG A 150 3.01 -12.02 10.30
CA ARG A 150 4.45 -12.06 10.63
C ARG A 150 4.88 -10.99 11.64
N GLY A 151 3.99 -10.05 11.97
CA GLY A 151 4.34 -8.87 12.76
C GLY A 151 5.25 -7.88 12.03
N MET A 152 5.26 -7.90 10.70
CA MET A 152 6.06 -7.01 9.83
C MET A 152 5.26 -5.81 9.30
N LEU A 153 3.95 -5.74 9.58
CA LEU A 153 3.10 -4.63 9.20
C LEU A 153 3.22 -3.48 10.21
N ASP A 154 3.89 -2.40 9.83
CA ASP A 154 3.81 -1.10 10.49
C ASP A 154 2.57 -0.35 9.99
N THR A 155 1.53 -0.34 10.82
CA THR A 155 0.25 0.29 10.47
C THR A 155 0.37 1.81 10.36
N ALA A 156 1.25 2.45 11.13
CA ALA A 156 1.41 3.91 11.09
C ALA A 156 2.12 4.35 9.80
N ALA A 157 3.22 3.68 9.45
CA ALA A 157 3.94 3.93 8.21
C ALA A 157 3.06 3.66 6.99
N PHE A 158 2.30 2.56 6.98
CA PHE A 158 1.40 2.28 5.87
C PHE A 158 0.27 3.30 5.76
N SER A 159 -0.30 3.75 6.89
CA SER A 159 -1.36 4.76 6.90
C SER A 159 -0.89 6.13 6.41
N ALA A 160 0.36 6.50 6.69
CA ALA A 160 0.95 7.72 6.16
C ALA A 160 1.02 7.69 4.62
N GLU A 161 1.47 6.56 4.05
CA GLU A 161 1.50 6.35 2.61
C GLU A 161 0.10 6.34 1.99
N LEU A 162 -0.86 5.65 2.60
CA LEU A 162 -2.25 5.64 2.12
C LEU A 162 -2.88 7.04 2.18
N SER A 163 -2.63 7.80 3.23
CA SER A 163 -3.11 9.18 3.37
C SER A 163 -2.57 10.07 2.25
N TRP A 164 -1.28 9.94 1.94
CA TRP A 164 -0.68 10.64 0.81
C TRP A 164 -1.31 10.21 -0.53
N LEU A 165 -1.43 8.90 -0.77
CA LEU A 165 -2.02 8.35 -1.99
C LEU A 165 -3.47 8.82 -2.22
N LEU A 166 -4.27 8.86 -1.15
CA LEU A 166 -5.66 9.32 -1.20
C LEU A 166 -5.75 10.83 -1.44
N THR A 167 -4.96 11.64 -0.74
CA THR A 167 -4.96 13.11 -0.88
C THR A 167 -4.46 13.55 -2.26
N GLN A 168 -3.46 12.87 -2.81
CA GLN A 168 -2.96 13.11 -4.16
C GLN A 168 -3.80 12.44 -5.27
N LYS A 169 -4.91 11.77 -4.92
CA LYS A 169 -5.83 11.09 -5.86
C LYS A 169 -5.15 9.99 -6.70
N HIS A 170 -4.09 9.40 -6.16
CA HIS A 170 -3.39 8.26 -6.76
C HIS A 170 -4.00 6.91 -6.34
N LEU A 171 -4.97 6.90 -5.42
CA LEU A 171 -5.66 5.70 -4.96
C LEU A 171 -7.18 5.81 -5.15
N MET A 172 -7.77 4.79 -5.77
CA MET A 172 -9.22 4.69 -5.98
C MET A 172 -9.93 4.21 -4.72
N THR A 173 -10.57 5.14 -3.98
CA THR A 173 -11.16 4.91 -2.65
C THR A 173 -12.02 3.64 -2.56
N ASN A 174 -12.95 3.41 -3.48
CA ASN A 174 -13.84 2.25 -3.41
C ASN A 174 -13.10 0.92 -3.54
N ARG A 175 -12.11 0.86 -4.43
CA ARG A 175 -11.29 -0.34 -4.64
C ARG A 175 -10.37 -0.58 -3.44
N ALA A 176 -9.86 0.50 -2.84
CA ALA A 176 -9.10 0.44 -1.60
C ALA A 176 -9.95 -0.10 -0.45
N VAL A 177 -11.19 0.38 -0.29
CA VAL A 177 -12.16 -0.14 0.69
C VAL A 177 -12.41 -1.63 0.47
N GLU A 178 -12.73 -2.06 -0.77
CA GLU A 178 -12.89 -3.49 -1.10
C GLU A 178 -11.66 -4.31 -0.68
N THR A 179 -10.46 -3.83 -0.99
CA THR A 179 -9.22 -4.54 -0.68
C THR A 179 -8.96 -4.63 0.83
N LEU A 180 -9.25 -3.56 1.59
CA LEU A 180 -9.13 -3.56 3.04
C LEU A 180 -10.17 -4.47 3.70
N THR A 181 -11.39 -4.52 3.16
CA THR A 181 -12.42 -5.47 3.59
C THR A 181 -11.98 -6.91 3.34
N ASP A 182 -11.47 -7.22 2.14
CA ASP A 182 -10.94 -8.54 1.80
C ASP A 182 -9.80 -8.91 2.75
N ALA A 183 -8.84 -8.01 3.00
CA ALA A 183 -7.73 -8.23 3.93
C ALA A 183 -8.22 -8.49 5.36
N ALA A 184 -9.16 -7.66 5.86
CA ALA A 184 -9.70 -7.78 7.21
C ALA A 184 -10.41 -9.12 7.44
N SER A 185 -10.95 -9.73 6.38
CA SER A 185 -11.64 -11.04 6.45
C SER A 185 -10.71 -12.25 6.53
N ILE A 186 -9.40 -12.08 6.28
CA ILE A 186 -8.43 -13.20 6.27
C ILE A 186 -8.19 -13.75 7.66
N SER A 187 -7.98 -12.89 8.67
CA SER A 187 -7.77 -13.31 10.05
C SER A 187 -8.14 -12.22 11.06
N PRO A 188 -8.50 -12.56 12.32
CA PRO A 188 -8.81 -11.59 13.37
C PRO A 188 -7.69 -10.57 13.60
N LEU A 189 -6.42 -11.00 13.59
CA LEU A 189 -5.30 -10.07 13.69
C LEU A 189 -5.24 -9.12 12.50
N THR A 190 -5.47 -9.61 11.27
CA THR A 190 -5.45 -8.75 10.09
C THR A 190 -6.56 -7.72 10.12
N GLY A 191 -7.79 -8.11 10.47
CA GLY A 191 -8.90 -7.16 10.64
C GLY A 191 -8.62 -6.11 11.70
N TRP A 192 -7.99 -6.48 12.82
CA TRP A 192 -7.53 -5.53 13.82
C TRP A 192 -6.47 -4.55 13.26
N ARG A 193 -5.50 -5.03 12.47
CA ARG A 193 -4.50 -4.15 11.82
C ARG A 193 -5.13 -3.22 10.79
N VAL A 194 -6.10 -3.69 10.02
CA VAL A 194 -6.86 -2.87 9.07
C VAL A 194 -7.64 -1.78 9.81
N LEU A 195 -8.27 -2.09 10.94
CA LEU A 195 -8.93 -1.10 11.78
C LEU A 195 -7.96 -0.01 12.26
N GLN A 196 -6.75 -0.39 12.69
CA GLN A 196 -5.70 0.57 13.06
C GLN A 196 -5.34 1.48 11.89
N ILE A 197 -5.17 0.91 10.69
CA ILE A 197 -4.87 1.69 9.48
C ILE A 197 -6.00 2.67 9.17
N LEU A 198 -7.25 2.19 9.22
CA LEU A 198 -8.43 3.01 8.95
C LEU A 198 -8.57 4.18 9.93
N ALA A 199 -8.28 3.95 11.22
CA ALA A 199 -8.28 5.00 12.24
C ALA A 199 -7.27 6.11 11.92
N GLU A 200 -6.05 5.74 11.54
CA GLU A 200 -4.97 6.68 11.23
C GLU A 200 -5.22 7.49 9.95
N ILE A 201 -5.93 6.95 8.95
CA ILE A 201 -6.27 7.69 7.73
C ILE A 201 -7.54 8.56 7.87
N LEU A 202 -8.30 8.46 8.97
CA LEU A 202 -9.52 9.25 9.16
C LEU A 202 -9.34 10.76 8.94
N PRO A 203 -8.24 11.42 9.38
CA PRO A 203 -8.09 12.86 9.21
C PRO A 203 -8.23 13.33 7.77
N VAL A 204 -7.80 12.55 6.78
CA VAL A 204 -7.90 12.91 5.36
C VAL A 204 -9.24 12.50 4.71
N ALA A 205 -10.03 11.63 5.35
CA ALA A 205 -11.26 11.08 4.77
C ALA A 205 -12.30 12.14 4.38
N GLY A 206 -12.28 13.30 5.04
CA GLY A 206 -13.19 14.42 4.76
C GLY A 206 -12.90 15.16 3.44
N GLU A 207 -11.71 15.01 2.89
CA GLU A 207 -11.24 15.67 1.65
C GLU A 207 -11.17 14.71 0.47
N VAL A 208 -11.21 13.41 0.77
CA VAL A 208 -11.12 12.32 -0.21
C VAL A 208 -12.48 12.08 -0.87
N ASN A 209 -12.49 11.96 -2.20
CA ASN A 209 -13.68 11.55 -2.92
C ASN A 209 -14.14 10.17 -2.44
N ARG A 210 -15.41 10.05 -2.05
CA ARG A 210 -16.00 8.86 -1.43
C ARG A 210 -15.34 8.45 -0.10
N GLY A 211 -14.68 9.36 0.60
CA GLY A 211 -14.06 9.08 1.91
C GLY A 211 -15.04 8.63 3.00
N GLY A 212 -16.35 8.89 2.84
CA GLY A 212 -17.38 8.33 3.72
C GLY A 212 -17.41 6.79 3.75
N SER A 213 -16.97 6.11 2.68
CA SER A 213 -16.85 4.65 2.67
C SER A 213 -15.68 4.14 3.52
N LEU A 214 -14.61 4.93 3.67
CA LEU A 214 -13.51 4.60 4.61
C LEU A 214 -14.00 4.69 6.05
N VAL A 215 -14.72 5.77 6.38
CA VAL A 215 -15.32 5.94 7.72
C VAL A 215 -16.35 4.85 8.02
N GLN A 216 -17.11 4.44 7.00
CA GLN A 216 -18.07 3.35 7.14
C GLN A 216 -17.37 2.03 7.50
N LEU A 217 -16.32 1.65 6.77
CA LEU A 217 -15.56 0.43 7.06
C LEU A 217 -14.88 0.51 8.43
N ALA A 218 -14.35 1.68 8.81
CA ALA A 218 -13.78 1.91 10.12
C ALA A 218 -14.81 1.68 11.24
N GLY A 219 -16.03 2.19 11.08
CA GLY A 219 -17.13 1.98 12.02
C GLY A 219 -17.57 0.52 12.12
N GLN A 220 -17.66 -0.19 10.99
CA GLN A 220 -18.01 -1.61 10.97
C GLN A 220 -16.98 -2.46 11.73
N LEU A 221 -15.69 -2.28 11.43
CA LEU A 221 -14.65 -3.00 12.15
C LEU A 221 -14.59 -2.58 13.62
N ALA A 222 -14.72 -1.29 13.93
CA ALA A 222 -14.76 -0.83 15.32
C ALA A 222 -15.88 -1.50 16.14
N GLU A 223 -17.07 -1.66 15.55
CA GLU A 223 -18.19 -2.38 16.15
C GLU A 223 -17.88 -3.88 16.32
N GLU A 224 -17.36 -4.56 15.28
CA GLU A 224 -16.98 -5.98 15.33
C GLU A 224 -15.90 -6.28 16.39
N TYR A 225 -14.93 -5.38 16.53
CA TYR A 225 -13.88 -5.47 17.54
C TYR A 225 -14.27 -4.86 18.90
N GLY A 226 -15.45 -4.26 19.02
CA GLY A 226 -15.96 -3.67 20.26
C GLY A 226 -15.10 -2.53 20.81
N VAL A 227 -14.55 -1.69 19.93
CA VAL A 227 -13.68 -0.56 20.29
C VAL A 227 -14.19 0.76 19.73
N THR A 228 -13.76 1.84 20.35
CA THR A 228 -14.06 3.20 19.89
C THR A 228 -12.87 3.77 19.13
N ILE A 229 -13.14 4.54 18.07
CA ILE A 229 -12.13 5.34 17.37
C ILE A 229 -12.37 6.81 17.69
N GLU A 230 -11.32 7.53 18.05
CA GLU A 230 -11.39 8.98 18.22
C GLU A 230 -11.69 9.65 16.88
N ILE A 231 -12.71 10.50 16.83
CA ILE A 231 -13.05 11.27 15.64
C ILE A 231 -12.12 12.50 15.56
N PRO A 232 -11.30 12.63 14.50
CA PRO A 232 -10.42 13.79 14.34
C PRO A 232 -11.21 15.10 14.31
N GLU A 233 -10.67 16.16 14.93
CA GLU A 233 -11.32 17.49 15.00
C GLU A 233 -11.72 18.05 13.63
N VAL A 234 -10.90 17.78 12.60
CA VAL A 234 -11.17 18.17 11.20
C VAL A 234 -12.45 17.55 10.62
N LEU A 235 -12.93 16.43 11.18
CA LEU A 235 -14.15 15.73 10.76
C LEU A 235 -15.39 16.11 11.57
N ARG A 236 -15.26 16.71 12.76
CA ARG A 236 -16.42 17.10 13.59
C ARG A 236 -17.43 17.99 12.85
N PRO A 237 -17.01 19.03 12.09
CA PRO A 237 -17.96 19.84 11.32
C PRO A 237 -18.72 19.04 10.24
N LYS A 238 -18.14 17.93 9.76
CA LYS A 238 -18.68 17.09 8.68
C LYS A 238 -19.70 16.05 9.15
N MET A 239 -20.02 16.00 10.45
CA MET A 239 -21.05 15.12 11.01
C MET A 239 -22.48 15.57 10.68
N LYS A 240 -22.66 16.85 10.30
CA LYS A 240 -23.96 17.45 9.97
C LYS A 240 -24.39 17.06 8.54
N GLY A 241 -25.70 16.94 8.32
CA GLY A 241 -26.29 16.68 7.01
C GLY A 241 -26.69 15.22 6.78
N SER A 242 -26.82 14.81 5.52
CA SER A 242 -27.36 13.50 5.12
C SER A 242 -26.42 12.63 4.28
N THR A 243 -25.17 13.08 4.09
CA THR A 243 -24.16 12.35 3.31
C THR A 243 -23.76 11.04 4.00
N VAL A 244 -23.21 10.10 3.23
CA VAL A 244 -22.65 8.84 3.79
C VAL A 244 -21.60 9.16 4.85
N LEU A 245 -20.68 10.08 4.57
CA LEU A 245 -19.67 10.53 5.53
C LEU A 245 -20.30 11.01 6.85
N ALA A 246 -21.29 11.90 6.78
CA ALA A 246 -21.95 12.45 7.96
C ALA A 246 -22.68 11.39 8.78
N LYS A 247 -23.32 10.42 8.11
CA LYS A 247 -24.01 9.30 8.76
C LYS A 247 -23.01 8.34 9.42
N SER A 248 -21.96 7.93 8.70
CA SER A 248 -20.93 7.02 9.21
C SER A 248 -20.18 7.62 10.41
N LEU A 249 -19.84 8.92 10.37
CA LEU A 249 -19.22 9.59 11.52
C LEU A 249 -20.11 9.59 12.75
N ARG A 250 -21.44 9.77 12.58
CA ARG A 250 -22.39 9.68 13.71
C ARG A 250 -22.49 8.28 14.28
N VAL A 251 -22.50 7.25 13.43
CA VAL A 251 -22.48 5.86 13.90
C VAL A 251 -21.19 5.62 14.71
N LEU A 252 -20.05 6.03 14.16
CA LEU A 252 -18.74 5.88 14.81
C LEU A 252 -18.69 6.59 16.19
N ASP A 253 -19.27 7.79 16.30
CA ASP A 253 -19.35 8.57 17.54
C ASP A 253 -20.20 7.92 18.64
N THR A 254 -21.18 7.10 18.24
CA THR A 254 -22.09 6.43 19.19
C THR A 254 -21.60 5.07 19.68
N LEU A 255 -20.50 4.56 19.11
CA LEU A 255 -19.94 3.28 19.52
C LEU A 255 -19.50 3.33 20.98
N GLN A 256 -19.76 2.26 21.71
CA GLN A 256 -19.29 2.07 23.08
C GLN A 256 -18.38 0.85 23.14
N PRO A 257 -17.28 0.91 23.91
CA PRO A 257 -16.37 -0.21 24.00
C PRO A 257 -17.03 -1.39 24.72
N HIS A 258 -16.86 -2.60 24.19
CA HIS A 258 -17.30 -3.84 24.81
C HIS A 258 -16.36 -4.98 24.44
N PRO A 259 -16.19 -6.00 25.31
CA PRO A 259 -15.39 -7.16 24.95
C PRO A 259 -16.01 -7.91 23.76
N THR A 260 -15.16 -8.40 22.85
CA THR A 260 -15.57 -9.30 21.77
C THR A 260 -14.57 -10.45 21.65
N GLU A 261 -15.07 -11.62 21.24
CA GLU A 261 -14.22 -12.78 20.98
C GLU A 261 -13.20 -12.46 19.88
N LEU A 262 -13.59 -11.69 18.87
CA LEU A 262 -12.72 -11.30 17.76
C LEU A 262 -11.51 -10.46 18.23
N ALA A 263 -11.74 -9.51 19.14
CA ALA A 263 -10.67 -8.72 19.74
C ALA A 263 -9.73 -9.56 20.63
N GLU A 264 -10.28 -10.55 21.35
CA GLU A 264 -9.48 -11.50 22.13
C GLU A 264 -8.62 -12.40 21.24
N GLN A 265 -9.19 -12.94 20.15
CA GLN A 265 -8.46 -13.73 19.16
C GLN A 265 -7.32 -12.93 18.52
N ALA A 266 -7.58 -11.70 18.09
CA ALA A 266 -6.55 -10.81 17.54
C ALA A 266 -5.42 -10.55 18.54
N ARG A 267 -5.76 -10.31 19.82
CA ARG A 267 -4.78 -10.11 20.89
C ARG A 267 -3.93 -11.37 21.14
N ASN A 268 -4.54 -12.55 21.12
CA ASN A 268 -3.82 -13.81 21.30
C ASN A 268 -2.85 -14.08 20.15
N GLN A 269 -3.30 -13.89 18.90
CA GLN A 269 -2.45 -14.01 17.71
C GLN A 269 -1.26 -13.04 17.76
N ALA A 270 -1.48 -11.78 18.16
CA ALA A 270 -0.39 -10.81 18.32
C ALA A 270 0.65 -11.25 19.37
N ARG A 271 0.21 -11.83 20.50
CA ARG A 271 1.12 -12.33 21.56
C ARG A 271 1.94 -13.53 21.09
N GLU A 272 1.35 -14.44 20.32
CA GLU A 272 2.07 -15.58 19.74
C GLU A 272 3.20 -15.13 18.82
N ILE A 273 2.97 -14.10 18.00
CA ILE A 273 3.98 -13.53 17.10
C ILE A 273 5.15 -12.95 17.89
N VAL A 274 4.88 -12.15 18.93
CA VAL A 274 5.93 -11.57 19.78
C VAL A 274 6.75 -12.68 20.45
N THR A 275 6.08 -13.76 20.90
CA THR A 275 6.75 -14.90 21.52
C THR A 275 7.66 -15.64 20.52
N LYS A 276 7.18 -15.91 19.30
CA LYS A 276 7.97 -16.55 18.23
C LYS A 276 9.16 -15.69 17.82
N ASN A 277 8.95 -14.39 17.61
CA ASN A 277 9.99 -13.46 17.20
C ASN A 277 11.04 -13.24 18.30
N GLY A 278 10.62 -13.24 19.57
CA GLY A 278 11.52 -13.16 20.73
C GLY A 278 12.33 -14.44 20.94
N ALA A 279 11.72 -15.62 20.80
CA ALA A 279 12.42 -16.91 20.90
C ALA A 279 13.44 -17.10 19.76
N GLY A 280 13.10 -16.69 18.53
CA GLY A 280 14.01 -16.75 17.39
C GLY A 280 15.23 -15.82 17.48
N HIS A 281 15.18 -14.77 18.32
CA HIS A 281 16.34 -13.95 18.65
C HIS A 281 17.22 -14.57 19.75
N ALA A 282 16.64 -15.38 20.65
CA ALA A 282 17.38 -16.06 21.71
C ALA A 282 18.16 -17.30 21.20
N GLU A 283 17.68 -17.99 20.17
CA GLU A 283 18.38 -19.13 19.55
C GLU A 283 19.53 -18.71 18.60
N LYS A 284 19.71 -17.41 18.35
CA LYS A 284 20.76 -16.86 17.46
C LYS A 284 21.87 -16.09 18.18
N LEU A 285 21.93 -16.16 19.52
CA LEU A 285 23.02 -15.63 20.36
C LEU A 285 23.82 -16.79 20.98
#